data_AF-A0AAW1JTN4-F1
#
_entry.id   AF-A0AAW1JTN4-F1
#
_cell.length_a   1.000
_cell.length_b   1.000
_cell.length_c   1.000
_cell.angle_alpha   90.00
_cell.angle_beta   90.00
_cell.angle_gamma   90.00
#
_symmetry.space_group_name_H-M   'P 1'
#
loop_
_entity.id
_entity.type
_entity.pdbx_description
1 polymer ?
#
loop_
_entity_poly.entity_id
_entity_poly.type
_entity_poly.pdbx_seq_one_letter_code
_entity_poly.pdbx_strand_id
1 'polypeptide(L)'
;MCLMQLRALHTTLSSVAAKTYKGCLEEESKQTRITLKEKIREYFNSANPLTGYEIEEVKRVNEEYIVKDTRQLVTMYRDNVFTGRAVARIFHGIQSPNYPAVIWGRCKFWRSHLKDDLHEICNIATGEILKMRLMR
;
A
#
# COMPACT_ATOMS: atom_id res chain seq x y z
N MET A 1 1.83 -3.57 14.47
CA MET A 1 2.99 -2.95 15.15
C MET A 1 3.91 -2.19 14.19
N CYS A 2 4.55 -2.83 13.20
CA CYS A 2 5.50 -2.12 12.31
C CYS A 2 4.89 -0.96 11.49
N LEU A 3 3.65 -1.09 11.01
CA LEU A 3 2.97 -0.02 10.26
C LEU A 3 2.70 1.24 11.12
N MET A 4 2.34 1.05 12.39
CA MET A 4 2.15 2.17 13.32
C MET A 4 3.46 2.88 13.63
N GLN A 5 4.56 2.13 13.78
CA GLN A 5 5.89 2.72 13.96
C GLN A 5 6.31 3.54 12.73
N LEU A 6 6.07 3.02 11.53
CA LEU A 6 6.34 3.75 10.29
C LEU A 6 5.48 5.02 10.19
N ARG A 7 4.21 4.95 10.58
CA ARG A 7 3.31 6.12 10.64
C ARG A 7 3.82 7.16 11.64
N ALA A 8 4.20 6.73 12.84
CA ALA A 8 4.73 7.61 13.88
C ALA A 8 6.01 8.32 13.42
N LEU A 9 6.92 7.58 12.78
CA LEU A 9 8.14 8.11 12.19
C LEU A 9 7.83 9.12 11.08
N HIS A 10 6.97 8.77 10.12
CA HIS A 10 6.59 9.66 9.04
C HIS A 10 5.97 10.96 9.56
N THR A 11 4.94 10.87 10.41
CA THR A 11 4.25 12.04 10.97
C THR A 11 5.20 12.94 11.76
N THR A 12 6.10 12.34 12.54
CA THR A 12 7.10 13.09 13.32
C THR A 12 8.08 13.83 12.41
N LEU A 13 8.70 13.13 11.45
CA LEU A 13 9.67 13.73 10.54
C LEU A 13 9.03 14.78 9.63
N SER A 14 7.83 14.52 9.09
CA SER A 14 7.10 15.49 8.27
C SER A 14 6.75 16.76 9.05
N SER A 15 6.47 16.67 10.34
CA SER A 15 6.16 17.85 11.18
C SER A 15 7.35 18.77 11.44
N VAL A 16 8.57 18.28 11.26
CA VAL A 16 9.82 19.04 11.48
C VAL A 16 10.62 19.23 10.18
N ALA A 17 10.10 18.77 9.04
CA ALA A 17 10.78 18.91 7.77
C ALA A 17 10.54 20.29 7.17
N ALA A 18 11.62 20.99 6.81
CA ALA A 18 11.53 22.20 5.99
C ALA A 18 11.12 21.82 4.55
N LYS A 19 10.44 22.74 3.85
CA LYS A 19 10.02 22.53 2.45
C LYS A 19 11.20 22.31 1.49
N THR A 20 12.35 22.93 1.78
CA THR A 20 13.58 22.78 1.02
C THR A 20 14.79 22.85 1.95
N TYR A 21 15.94 22.35 1.51
CA TYR A 21 17.18 22.36 2.29
C TYR A 21 17.61 23.78 2.72
N LYS A 22 17.22 24.82 1.98
CA LYS A 22 17.55 26.21 2.30
C LYS A 22 16.96 26.64 3.63
N GLY A 23 15.72 26.23 3.92
CA GLY A 23 15.07 26.51 5.21
C GLY A 23 15.75 25.81 6.39
N CYS A 24 16.57 24.78 6.15
CA CYS A 24 17.35 24.14 7.22
C CYS A 24 18.57 24.97 7.66
N LEU A 25 18.93 26.02 6.91
CA LEU A 25 20.08 26.89 7.22
C LEU A 25 19.67 28.12 8.05
N GLU A 26 18.37 28.38 8.16
CA GLU A 26 17.82 29.54 8.86
C GLU A 26 17.74 29.30 10.37
N GLU A 27 17.68 30.35 11.19
CA GLU A 27 17.61 30.25 12.66
C GLU A 27 16.39 29.45 13.16
N GLU A 28 15.29 29.41 12.39
CA GLU A 28 14.10 28.57 12.63
C GLU A 28 14.43 27.06 12.65
N SER A 29 15.53 26.65 12.01
CA SER A 29 16.06 25.29 12.06
C SER A 29 16.53 24.88 13.47
N LYS A 30 16.97 25.83 14.31
CA LYS A 30 17.37 25.54 15.69
C LYS A 30 16.19 25.11 16.54
N GLN A 31 15.05 25.79 16.40
CA GLN A 31 13.82 25.41 17.11
C GLN A 31 13.31 24.05 16.64
N THR A 32 13.32 23.82 15.33
CA THR A 32 12.93 22.55 14.71
C THR A 32 13.78 21.37 15.21
N ARG A 33 15.09 21.59 15.37
CA ARG A 33 16.03 20.60 15.94
C ARG A 33 15.75 20.29 17.41
N ILE A 34 15.37 21.30 18.20
CA ILE A 34 14.98 21.12 19.61
C ILE A 34 13.71 20.25 19.66
N THR A 35 12.68 20.63 18.91
CA THR A 35 11.41 19.88 18.82
C THR A 35 11.62 18.43 18.40
N LEU A 36 12.49 18.15 17.41
CA LEU A 36 12.79 16.79 17.00
C LEU A 36 13.43 15.97 18.12
N LYS A 37 14.41 16.54 18.85
CA LYS A 37 15.05 15.84 19.98
C LYS A 37 14.07 15.54 21.11
N GLU A 38 13.14 16.45 21.37
CA GLU A 38 12.08 16.26 22.37
C GLU A 38 11.16 15.11 21.97
N LYS A 39 10.64 15.12 20.73
CA LYS A 39 9.79 14.03 20.21
C LYS A 39 10.48 12.66 20.24
N ILE A 40 11.78 12.60 19.91
CA ILE A 40 12.56 11.36 20.00
C ILE A 40 12.66 10.88 21.45
N ARG A 41 12.97 11.77 22.39
CA ARG A 41 13.06 11.41 23.82
C ARG A 41 11.71 10.93 24.36
N GLU A 42 10.63 11.62 24.02
CA GLU A 42 9.27 11.25 24.40
C GLU A 42 8.91 9.84 23.88
N TYR A 43 9.23 9.55 22.61
CA TYR A 43 8.99 8.24 22.01
C TYR A 43 9.72 7.10 22.76
N PHE A 44 10.97 7.30 23.18
CA PHE A 44 11.73 6.25 23.88
C PHE A 44 11.43 6.16 25.39
N ASN A 45 10.92 7.23 26.00
CA ASN A 45 10.59 7.27 27.43
C ASN A 45 9.12 6.95 27.72
N SER A 46 8.24 6.97 26.71
CA SER A 46 6.83 6.61 26.88
C SER A 46 6.65 5.11 26.98
N ALA A 47 5.82 4.66 27.93
CA ALA A 47 5.41 3.26 28.03
C ALA A 47 4.58 2.79 26.82
N ASN A 48 3.87 3.72 26.15
CA ASN A 48 3.03 3.44 24.99
C ASN A 48 3.23 4.52 23.90
N PRO A 49 4.37 4.52 23.19
CA PRO A 49 4.77 5.61 22.29
C PRO A 49 3.96 5.70 20.99
N LEU A 50 3.10 4.71 20.73
CA LEU A 50 2.26 4.65 19.53
C LEU A 50 0.81 5.08 19.81
N THR A 51 0.51 5.49 21.04
CA THR A 51 -0.83 5.96 21.44
C THR A 51 -1.20 7.20 20.64
N GLY A 52 -2.36 7.20 19.98
CA GLY A 52 -2.83 8.31 19.14
C GLY A 52 -2.38 8.27 17.68
N TYR A 53 -1.55 7.31 17.28
CA TYR A 53 -1.27 7.06 15.86
C TYR A 53 -2.25 6.05 15.30
N GLU A 54 -3.17 6.52 14.47
CA GLU A 54 -4.11 5.66 13.75
C GLU A 54 -3.58 5.33 12.36
N ILE A 55 -3.77 4.06 11.97
CA ILE A 55 -3.63 3.62 10.59
C ILE A 55 -4.95 3.96 9.92
N GLU A 56 -4.93 4.74 8.85
CA GLU A 56 -6.13 4.97 8.04
C GLU A 56 -6.76 3.64 7.68
N GLU A 57 -8.05 3.47 7.96
CA GLU A 57 -8.79 2.29 7.52
C GLU A 57 -8.67 2.16 6.01
N VAL A 58 -8.19 0.99 5.56
CA VAL A 58 -8.16 0.72 4.12
C VAL A 58 -9.60 0.72 3.62
N LYS A 59 -9.84 1.46 2.54
CA LYS A 59 -11.20 1.60 1.99
C LYS A 59 -11.76 0.23 1.66
N ARG A 60 -12.99 -0.02 2.09
CA ARG A 60 -13.75 -1.23 1.73
C ARG A 60 -13.76 -1.38 0.21
N VAL A 61 -13.40 -2.57 -0.23
CA VAL A 61 -13.33 -2.91 -1.64
C VAL A 61 -14.74 -3.16 -2.17
N ASN A 62 -15.01 -2.74 -3.41
CA ASN A 62 -16.23 -3.17 -4.09
C ASN A 62 -16.00 -4.57 -4.69
N GLU A 63 -16.46 -5.59 -3.98
CA GLU A 63 -16.28 -6.99 -4.34
C GLU A 63 -16.75 -7.31 -5.75
N GLU A 64 -17.88 -6.75 -6.20
CA GLU A 64 -18.44 -7.01 -7.52
C GLU A 64 -17.49 -6.55 -8.64
N TYR A 65 -16.86 -5.39 -8.48
CA TYR A 65 -15.86 -4.92 -9.44
C TYR A 65 -14.61 -5.80 -9.46
N ILE A 66 -14.12 -6.24 -8.30
CA ILE A 66 -12.96 -7.14 -8.24
C ILE A 66 -13.25 -8.47 -8.91
N VAL A 67 -14.42 -9.07 -8.63
CA VAL A 67 -14.86 -10.33 -9.25
C VAL A 67 -14.92 -10.18 -10.77
N LYS A 68 -15.58 -9.12 -11.24
CA LYS A 68 -15.73 -8.83 -12.67
C LYS A 68 -14.36 -8.66 -13.35
N ASP A 69 -13.48 -7.84 -12.79
CA ASP A 69 -12.18 -7.57 -13.40
C ASP A 69 -11.25 -8.78 -13.31
N THR A 70 -11.33 -9.57 -12.23
CA THR A 70 -10.61 -10.86 -12.11
C THR A 70 -11.01 -11.81 -13.22
N ARG A 71 -12.32 -11.97 -13.45
CA ARG A 71 -12.85 -12.84 -14.51
C ARG A 71 -12.43 -12.37 -15.89
N GLN A 72 -12.46 -11.05 -16.14
CA GLN A 72 -12.00 -10.49 -17.41
C GLN A 72 -10.50 -10.70 -17.62
N LEU A 73 -9.68 -10.48 -16.59
CA LEU A 73 -8.22 -10.70 -16.66
C LEU A 73 -7.92 -12.16 -17.02
N VAL A 74 -8.48 -13.12 -16.27
CA VAL A 74 -8.24 -14.55 -16.50
C VAL A 74 -8.75 -15.01 -17.87
N THR A 75 -9.88 -14.47 -18.32
CA THR A 75 -10.45 -14.80 -19.63
C THR A 75 -9.71 -14.16 -20.80
N MET A 76 -9.15 -12.97 -20.61
CA MET A 76 -8.39 -12.24 -21.64
C MET A 76 -7.00 -12.85 -21.84
N TYR A 77 -6.40 -13.39 -20.79
CA TYR A 77 -5.06 -13.95 -20.80
C TYR A 77 -5.07 -15.44 -20.44
N ARG A 78 -5.79 -16.24 -21.23
CA ARG A 78 -6.10 -17.65 -20.91
C ARG A 78 -4.88 -18.55 -20.78
N ASP A 79 -3.79 -18.21 -21.47
CA ASP A 79 -2.54 -18.97 -21.45
C ASP A 79 -1.74 -18.76 -20.15
N ASN A 80 -2.17 -17.81 -19.31
CA ASN A 80 -1.53 -17.53 -18.03
C ASN A 80 -2.24 -18.24 -16.87
N VAL A 81 -1.45 -18.77 -15.94
CA VAL A 81 -1.96 -19.37 -14.70
C VAL A 81 -1.94 -18.35 -13.57
N PHE A 82 -3.06 -17.68 -13.36
CA PHE A 82 -3.19 -16.70 -12.27
C PHE A 82 -3.47 -17.36 -10.92
N THR A 83 -2.87 -16.79 -9.88
CA THR A 83 -3.25 -16.95 -8.47
C THR A 83 -3.92 -15.66 -7.99
N GLY A 84 -4.72 -15.70 -6.92
CA GLY A 84 -5.33 -14.47 -6.37
C GLY A 84 -4.27 -13.42 -5.99
N ARG A 85 -3.10 -13.85 -5.50
CA ARG A 85 -1.97 -12.96 -5.22
C ARG A 85 -1.37 -12.35 -6.49
N ALA A 86 -1.28 -13.09 -7.59
CA ALA A 86 -0.84 -12.54 -8.87
C ALA A 86 -1.80 -11.46 -9.38
N VAL A 87 -3.11 -11.73 -9.32
CA VAL A 87 -4.16 -10.77 -9.69
C VAL A 87 -4.07 -9.51 -8.83
N ALA A 88 -4.01 -9.65 -7.50
CA ALA A 88 -3.91 -8.53 -6.59
C ALA A 88 -2.67 -7.65 -6.87
N ARG A 89 -1.52 -8.28 -7.16
CA ARG A 89 -0.30 -7.55 -7.54
C ARG A 89 -0.45 -6.80 -8.86
N ILE A 90 -1.07 -7.40 -9.88
CA ILE A 90 -1.35 -6.72 -11.16
C ILE A 90 -2.26 -5.52 -10.92
N PHE A 91 -3.35 -5.70 -10.17
CA PHE A 91 -4.32 -4.66 -9.86
C PHE A 91 -3.71 -3.48 -9.07
N HIS A 92 -2.70 -3.73 -8.23
CA HIS A 92 -1.90 -2.68 -7.57
C HIS A 92 -0.73 -2.15 -8.42
N GLY A 93 -0.41 -2.81 -9.52
CA GLY A 93 0.76 -2.50 -10.36
C GLY A 93 2.10 -2.81 -9.70
N ILE A 94 2.17 -3.89 -8.94
CA ILE A 94 3.38 -4.40 -8.30
C ILE A 94 3.93 -5.55 -9.13
N GLN A 95 5.10 -5.36 -9.73
CA GLN A 95 5.73 -6.41 -10.55
C GLN A 95 6.06 -7.66 -9.75
N SER A 96 6.06 -8.81 -10.43
CA SER A 96 6.58 -10.07 -9.89
C SER A 96 7.37 -10.80 -10.96
N PRO A 97 8.19 -11.81 -10.62
CA PRO A 97 8.99 -12.54 -11.62
C PRO A 97 8.16 -13.03 -12.82
N ASN A 98 6.97 -13.57 -12.56
CA ASN A 98 6.08 -14.08 -13.63
C ASN A 98 5.27 -12.96 -14.33
N TYR A 99 5.13 -11.80 -13.70
CA TYR A 99 4.34 -10.66 -14.19
C TYR A 99 5.16 -9.37 -14.11
N PRO A 100 6.21 -9.21 -14.95
CA PRO A 100 7.11 -8.06 -14.89
C PRO A 100 6.44 -6.80 -15.45
N ALA A 101 6.73 -5.63 -14.86
CA ALA A 101 6.10 -4.36 -15.23
C ALA A 101 6.38 -3.95 -16.69
N VAL A 102 7.52 -4.32 -17.26
CA VAL A 102 7.86 -4.01 -18.66
C VAL A 102 6.90 -4.68 -19.67
N ILE A 103 6.29 -5.80 -19.29
CA ILE A 103 5.32 -6.55 -20.10
C ILE A 103 3.89 -6.18 -19.66
N TRP A 104 3.59 -6.31 -18.36
CA TRP A 104 2.24 -6.20 -17.81
C TRP A 104 1.80 -4.77 -17.50
N GLY A 105 2.74 -3.82 -17.42
CA GLY A 105 2.45 -2.41 -17.14
C GLY A 105 1.56 -1.73 -18.18
N ARG A 106 1.44 -2.33 -19.37
CA ARG A 106 0.56 -1.85 -20.46
C ARG A 106 -0.82 -2.49 -20.45
N CYS A 107 -1.08 -3.52 -19.65
CA CYS A 107 -2.40 -4.13 -19.60
C CYS A 107 -3.38 -3.21 -18.87
N LYS A 108 -4.66 -3.20 -19.28
CA LYS A 108 -5.69 -2.31 -18.70
C LYS A 108 -5.95 -2.54 -17.21
N PHE A 109 -5.60 -3.72 -16.71
CA PHE A 109 -5.78 -4.12 -15.31
C PHE A 109 -4.61 -3.68 -14.41
N TRP A 110 -3.51 -3.20 -15.00
CA TRP A 110 -2.37 -2.73 -14.24
C TRP A 110 -2.74 -1.46 -13.48
N ARG A 111 -2.59 -1.47 -12.15
CA ARG A 111 -2.96 -0.33 -11.27
C ARG A 111 -4.46 0.03 -11.29
N SER A 112 -5.35 -0.86 -11.76
CA SER A 112 -6.79 -0.59 -11.82
C SER A 112 -7.46 -0.47 -10.45
N HIS A 113 -6.88 -1.08 -9.41
CA HIS A 113 -7.39 -1.06 -8.03
C HIS A 113 -6.35 -0.55 -7.03
N LEU A 114 -5.67 0.56 -7.35
CA LEU A 114 -4.57 1.08 -6.53
C LEU A 114 -5.00 1.50 -5.10
N LYS A 115 -6.28 1.87 -4.93
CA LYS A 115 -6.84 2.39 -3.66
C LYS A 115 -7.52 1.32 -2.81
N ASP A 116 -7.74 0.15 -3.38
CA ASP A 116 -8.43 -0.97 -2.74
C ASP A 116 -7.43 -1.78 -1.91
N ASP A 117 -7.89 -2.55 -0.93
CA ASP A 117 -7.00 -3.37 -0.11
C ASP A 117 -6.44 -4.57 -0.88
N LEU A 118 -5.10 -4.71 -0.87
CA LEU A 118 -4.41 -5.78 -1.60
C LEU A 118 -4.80 -7.17 -1.07
N HIS A 119 -5.00 -7.30 0.24
CA HIS A 119 -5.33 -8.58 0.86
C HIS A 119 -6.78 -8.97 0.57
N GLU A 120 -7.70 -8.00 0.64
CA GLU A 120 -9.10 -8.19 0.26
C GLU A 120 -9.23 -8.59 -1.21
N ILE A 121 -8.56 -7.89 -2.13
CA ILE A 121 -8.48 -8.27 -3.54
C ILE A 121 -7.96 -9.70 -3.69
N CYS A 122 -6.88 -10.04 -3.00
CA CYS A 122 -6.27 -11.37 -3.07
C CYS A 122 -7.26 -12.46 -2.66
N ASN A 123 -8.04 -12.24 -1.60
CA ASN A 123 -9.03 -13.19 -1.12
C ASN A 123 -10.19 -13.35 -2.10
N ILE A 124 -10.76 -12.24 -2.58
CA ILE A 124 -11.85 -12.23 -3.57
C ILE A 124 -11.40 -12.91 -4.87
N ALA A 125 -10.24 -12.51 -5.41
CA ALA A 125 -9.72 -13.06 -6.65
C ALA A 125 -9.40 -14.56 -6.53
N THR A 126 -8.93 -15.02 -5.37
CA THR A 126 -8.73 -16.46 -5.12
C THR A 126 -10.04 -17.22 -5.21
N GLY A 127 -11.09 -16.73 -4.54
CA GLY A 127 -12.42 -17.33 -4.58
C GLY A 127 -12.98 -17.40 -6.01
N GLU A 128 -12.87 -16.30 -6.77
CA GLU A 128 -13.35 -16.26 -8.15
C GLU A 128 -12.57 -17.20 -9.08
N ILE A 129 -11.23 -17.25 -8.97
CA ILE A 129 -10.41 -18.17 -9.78
C ILE A 129 -10.78 -19.64 -9.51
N LEU A 130 -11.04 -20.00 -8.25
CA LEU A 130 -11.48 -21.35 -7.90
C LEU A 130 -12.85 -21.67 -8.51
N LYS A 131 -13.82 -20.75 -8.41
CA LYS A 131 -15.14 -20.89 -9.04
C LYS A 131 -15.02 -21.09 -10.56
N MET A 132 -14.18 -20.30 -11.23
CA MET A 132 -13.94 -20.42 -12.66
C MET A 132 -13.31 -21.75 -13.08
N ARG A 133 -12.53 -22.40 -12.21
CA ARG A 133 -11.93 -23.72 -12.47
C ARG A 133 -12.94 -24.86 -12.29
N LEU A 134 -13.87 -24.72 -11.35
CA LEU A 134 -14.91 -25.71 -11.09
C LEU A 134 -16.03 -25.71 -12.16
N MET A 135 -16.17 -24.62 -12.90
CA MET A 135 -17.16 -24.46 -13.98
C MET A 135 -16.62 -24.81 -15.38
N ARG A 136 -15.37 -25.28 -15.50
CA ARG A 136 -14.77 -25.77 -16.75
C ARG A 136 -14.81 -27.28 -16.80
#